data_AF-A0A124FDA3-F1
#
_entry.id   AF-A0A124FDA3-F1
#
_cell.length_a   1.000
_cell.length_b   1.000
_cell.length_c   1.000
_cell.angle_alpha   90.00
_cell.angle_beta   90.00
_cell.angle_gamma   90.00
#
_symmetry.space_group_name_H-M   'P 1'
#
loop_
_entity.id
_entity.type
_entity.pdbx_description
1 polymer ?
#
loop_
_entity_poly.entity_id
_entity_poly.type
_entity_poly.pdbx_seq_one_letter_code
_entity_poly.pdbx_strand_id
1 'polypeptide(L)'
;MLKKMLERIKRKNRNYIKTAADNSKTRIRKNLDENIKIFREILGESSDVILRKIKIGGTNAAVLYLEGLADNEVVNDFILKPLLLDVRQTKPSGKLAPKELFLKIKENSVPIGEISEAEDFDKLVSLFLTGVSAVLVDGFPKALMLNTKGWEKRSITDPDIEKVIKGPRDGFTETLRVNTTLVRRRLRDPNLRVINLQIGRRSKTDVAVIYIEDIANPDLVKEVKKRLEKMT
;
A
#
# COMPACT_ATOMS: atom_id res chain seq x y z
N MET A 1 10.35 -30.05 -14.73
CA MET A 1 9.59 -29.15 -13.82
C MET A 1 10.04 -27.69 -13.94
N LEU A 2 11.34 -27.39 -13.78
CA LEU A 2 11.89 -26.04 -13.79
C LEU A 2 11.60 -25.23 -15.09
N LYS A 3 11.71 -25.86 -16.26
CA LYS A 3 11.41 -25.20 -17.56
C LYS A 3 9.95 -24.76 -17.70
N LYS A 4 8.98 -25.59 -17.26
CA LYS A 4 7.54 -25.24 -17.26
C LYS A 4 7.20 -24.12 -16.27
N MET A 5 7.93 -24.06 -15.15
CA MET A 5 7.81 -22.98 -14.15
C MET A 5 8.37 -21.65 -14.69
N LEU A 6 9.54 -21.68 -15.33
CA LEU A 6 10.13 -20.51 -15.99
C LEU A 6 9.28 -20.00 -17.16
N GLU A 7 8.63 -20.90 -17.91
CA GLU A 7 7.66 -20.52 -18.94
C GLU A 7 6.40 -19.88 -18.37
N ARG A 8 5.90 -20.34 -17.21
CA ARG A 8 4.77 -19.70 -16.51
C ARG A 8 5.13 -18.31 -15.99
N ILE A 9 6.33 -18.12 -15.44
CA ILE A 9 6.85 -16.80 -15.02
C ILE A 9 6.98 -15.87 -16.24
N LYS A 10 7.54 -16.34 -17.35
CA LYS A 10 7.62 -15.55 -18.60
C LYS A 10 6.23 -15.23 -19.17
N ARG A 11 5.25 -16.12 -19.01
CA ARG A 11 3.87 -15.94 -19.51
C ARG A 11 3.05 -14.99 -18.63
N LYS A 12 3.26 -14.97 -17.31
CA LYS A 12 2.66 -13.97 -16.39
C LYS A 12 3.33 -12.61 -16.47
N ASN A 13 4.67 -12.52 -16.58
CA ASN A 13 5.35 -11.27 -16.90
C ASN A 13 4.95 -10.74 -18.28
N ARG A 14 4.76 -11.61 -19.28
CA ARG A 14 4.13 -11.22 -20.56
C ARG A 14 2.69 -10.79 -20.41
N ASN A 15 1.93 -11.29 -19.44
CA ASN A 15 0.58 -10.80 -19.19
C ASN A 15 0.59 -9.47 -18.45
N TYR A 16 1.49 -9.23 -17.50
CA TYR A 16 1.69 -7.91 -16.88
C TYR A 16 2.10 -6.87 -17.94
N ILE A 17 3.03 -7.24 -18.84
CA ILE A 17 3.46 -6.40 -19.98
C ILE A 17 2.39 -6.35 -21.10
N LYS A 18 1.54 -7.37 -21.29
CA LYS A 18 0.42 -7.33 -22.25
C LYS A 18 -0.78 -6.54 -21.73
N THR A 19 -1.01 -6.46 -20.42
CA THR A 19 -2.05 -5.59 -19.85
C THR A 19 -1.71 -4.12 -20.08
N ALA A 20 -0.43 -3.78 -20.17
CA ALA A 20 0.03 -2.45 -20.60
C ALA A 20 -0.31 -2.10 -22.07
N ALA A 21 -0.74 -3.08 -22.89
CA ALA A 21 -1.17 -2.85 -24.28
C ALA A 21 -2.70 -2.61 -24.41
N ASP A 22 -3.47 -2.75 -23.33
CA ASP A 22 -4.93 -2.50 -23.29
C ASP A 22 -5.20 -1.29 -22.38
N ASN A 23 -4.81 -0.09 -22.85
CA ASN A 23 -4.79 1.20 -22.13
C ASN A 23 -6.11 1.61 -21.44
N SER A 24 -7.23 0.92 -21.69
CA SER A 24 -8.52 1.19 -21.08
C SER A 24 -8.73 0.50 -19.72
N LYS A 25 -8.08 -0.65 -19.47
CA LYS A 25 -8.28 -1.44 -18.24
C LYS A 25 -7.45 -0.95 -17.07
N THR A 26 -6.34 -0.29 -17.33
CA THR A 26 -5.40 0.19 -16.32
C THR A 26 -5.66 1.62 -15.85
N ARG A 27 -6.55 2.39 -16.50
CA ARG A 27 -6.85 3.76 -16.08
C ARG A 27 -7.67 3.84 -14.80
N ILE A 28 -7.39 4.86 -14.01
CA ILE A 28 -8.21 5.25 -12.86
C ILE A 28 -9.53 5.83 -13.39
N ARG A 29 -10.64 5.33 -12.85
CA ARG A 29 -12.00 5.67 -13.27
C ARG A 29 -12.56 6.77 -12.39
N LYS A 30 -13.71 7.32 -12.77
CA LYS A 30 -14.40 8.33 -11.94
C LYS A 30 -15.05 7.70 -10.71
N ASN A 31 -15.49 6.44 -10.78
CA ASN A 31 -16.17 5.80 -9.67
C ASN A 31 -15.16 5.29 -8.63
N LEU A 32 -15.27 5.76 -7.39
CA LEU A 32 -14.36 5.41 -6.32
C LEU A 32 -14.42 3.91 -5.95
N ASP A 33 -15.61 3.33 -5.83
CA ASP A 33 -15.76 1.94 -5.40
C ASP A 33 -15.20 0.96 -6.44
N GLU A 34 -15.33 1.30 -7.72
CA GLU A 34 -14.71 0.57 -8.82
C GLU A 34 -13.19 0.62 -8.76
N ASN A 35 -12.63 1.80 -8.49
CA ASN A 35 -11.18 1.94 -8.33
C ASN A 35 -10.65 1.15 -7.13
N ILE A 36 -11.39 1.17 -6.01
CA ILE A 36 -11.07 0.39 -4.81
C ILE A 36 -11.10 -1.11 -5.11
N LYS A 37 -12.09 -1.58 -5.88
CA LYS A 37 -12.18 -2.98 -6.29
C LYS A 37 -10.97 -3.39 -7.12
N ILE A 38 -10.62 -2.61 -8.15
CA ILE A 38 -9.44 -2.89 -9.01
C ILE A 38 -8.16 -2.89 -8.17
N PHE A 39 -8.00 -1.91 -7.28
CA PHE A 39 -6.85 -1.83 -6.39
C PHE A 39 -6.69 -3.08 -5.51
N ARG A 40 -7.80 -3.55 -4.91
CA ARG A 40 -7.82 -4.79 -4.12
C ARG A 40 -7.56 -6.04 -4.96
N GLU A 41 -8.03 -6.09 -6.20
CA GLU A 41 -7.74 -7.20 -7.11
C GLU A 41 -6.23 -7.29 -7.43
N ILE A 42 -5.54 -6.16 -7.56
CA ILE A 42 -4.10 -6.11 -7.83
C ILE A 42 -3.28 -6.55 -6.60
N LEU A 43 -3.51 -5.90 -5.45
CA LEU A 43 -2.73 -6.15 -4.23
C LEU A 43 -3.22 -7.34 -3.39
N GLY A 44 -4.37 -7.90 -3.75
CA GLY A 44 -5.04 -8.95 -3.01
C GLY A 44 -5.37 -8.55 -1.57
N GLU A 45 -5.79 -9.55 -0.80
CA GLU A 45 -5.99 -9.40 0.64
C GLU A 45 -4.62 -9.52 1.34
N SER A 46 -4.01 -8.38 1.63
CA SER A 46 -2.74 -8.27 2.36
C SER A 46 -2.96 -7.38 3.59
N SER A 47 -2.59 -7.87 4.78
CA SER A 47 -2.93 -7.23 6.06
C SER A 47 -2.15 -5.93 6.35
N ASP A 48 -1.15 -5.62 5.53
CA ASP A 48 -0.35 -4.40 5.56
C ASP A 48 -0.89 -3.31 4.60
N VAL A 49 -1.88 -3.63 3.77
CA VAL A 49 -2.55 -2.66 2.88
C VAL A 49 -3.71 -2.02 3.64
N ILE A 50 -3.59 -0.73 3.97
CA ILE A 50 -4.66 0.01 4.62
C ILE A 50 -5.45 0.79 3.58
N LEU A 51 -6.78 0.63 3.66
CA LEU A 51 -7.75 1.38 2.88
C LEU A 51 -8.76 2.00 3.83
N ARG A 52 -8.77 3.33 3.89
CA ARG A 52 -9.70 4.08 4.71
C ARG A 52 -10.61 4.95 3.85
N LYS A 53 -11.90 4.59 3.80
CA LYS A 53 -12.93 5.44 3.18
C LYS A 53 -13.25 6.63 4.09
N ILE A 54 -13.32 7.82 3.52
CA ILE A 54 -13.65 9.08 4.21
C ILE A 54 -14.62 9.89 3.34
N LYS A 55 -15.16 10.97 3.91
CA LYS A 55 -15.99 11.94 3.19
C LYS A 55 -15.40 13.33 3.36
N ILE A 56 -15.14 14.00 2.25
CA ILE A 56 -14.52 15.33 2.19
C ILE A 56 -15.51 16.28 1.51
N GLY A 57 -16.02 17.27 2.25
CA GLY A 57 -17.02 18.22 1.71
C GLY A 57 -18.26 17.55 1.10
N GLY A 58 -18.68 16.39 1.62
CA GLY A 58 -19.80 15.61 1.09
C GLY A 58 -19.47 14.67 -0.08
N THR A 59 -18.24 14.68 -0.59
CA THR A 59 -17.73 13.75 -1.62
C THR A 59 -17.02 12.57 -0.97
N ASN A 60 -17.28 11.35 -1.44
CA ASN A 60 -16.58 10.17 -0.94
C ASN A 60 -15.13 10.20 -1.44
N ALA A 61 -14.21 9.74 -0.59
CA ALA A 61 -12.81 9.59 -0.93
C ALA A 61 -12.23 8.37 -0.22
N ALA A 62 -11.06 7.91 -0.65
CA ALA A 62 -10.32 6.87 0.03
C ALA A 62 -8.85 7.27 0.18
N VAL A 63 -8.30 7.02 1.36
CA VAL A 63 -6.87 7.10 1.64
C VAL A 63 -6.32 5.69 1.68
N LEU A 64 -5.28 5.44 0.88
CA LEU A 64 -4.60 4.16 0.74
C LEU A 64 -3.16 4.33 1.19
N TYR A 65 -2.65 3.42 2.02
CA TYR A 65 -1.23 3.38 2.37
C TYR A 65 -0.76 1.97 2.75
N LEU A 66 0.55 1.71 2.62
CA LEU A 66 1.16 0.50 3.17
C LEU A 66 1.66 0.76 4.58
N GLU A 67 1.04 0.11 5.53
CA GLU A 67 1.47 0.18 6.92
C GLU A 67 2.89 -0.38 7.07
N GLY A 68 3.75 0.37 7.76
CA GLY A 68 5.17 0.05 7.94
C GLY A 68 6.10 0.64 6.87
N LEU A 69 5.61 0.86 5.64
CA LEU A 69 6.36 1.62 4.63
C LEU A 69 6.03 3.12 4.67
N ALA A 70 4.75 3.44 4.82
CA ALA A 70 4.30 4.79 5.12
C ALA A 70 4.46 5.08 6.62
N ASP A 71 4.80 6.31 6.95
CA ASP A 71 4.80 6.82 8.31
C ASP A 71 3.36 7.06 8.78
N ASN A 72 2.96 6.31 9.80
CA ASN A 72 1.59 6.37 10.32
C ASN A 72 1.27 7.73 10.97
N GLU A 73 2.24 8.41 11.58
CA GLU A 73 2.02 9.75 12.15
C GLU A 73 1.79 10.74 11.02
N VAL A 74 2.61 10.69 9.96
CA VAL A 74 2.44 11.55 8.79
C VAL A 74 1.08 11.35 8.12
N VAL A 75 0.67 10.09 7.91
CA VAL A 75 -0.64 9.78 7.31
C VAL A 75 -1.79 10.26 8.20
N ASN A 76 -1.71 10.06 9.52
CA ASN A 76 -2.80 10.45 10.41
C ASN A 76 -2.89 11.98 10.57
N ASP A 77 -1.78 12.65 10.83
CA ASP A 77 -1.76 14.08 11.20
C ASP A 77 -1.70 15.03 10.01
N PHE A 78 -1.12 14.61 8.88
CA PHE A 78 -0.94 15.47 7.71
C PHE A 78 -1.79 15.08 6.50
N ILE A 79 -2.47 13.93 6.54
CA ILE A 79 -3.45 13.54 5.50
C ILE A 79 -4.83 13.41 6.09
N LEU A 80 -5.04 12.45 6.99
CA LEU A 80 -6.39 12.12 7.47
C LEU A 80 -7.02 13.25 8.27
N LYS A 81 -6.31 13.79 9.26
CA LYS A 81 -6.83 14.87 10.11
C LYS A 81 -7.17 16.13 9.31
N PRO A 82 -6.30 16.66 8.43
CA PRO A 82 -6.66 17.81 7.59
C PRO A 82 -7.85 17.52 6.68
N LEU A 83 -7.89 16.38 5.99
CA LEU A 83 -8.99 16.03 5.11
C LEU A 83 -10.34 15.87 5.82
N LEU A 84 -10.33 15.40 7.08
CA LEU A 84 -11.53 15.28 7.91
C LEU A 84 -11.96 16.62 8.52
N LEU A 85 -11.03 17.52 8.82
CA LEU A 85 -11.32 18.86 9.38
C LEU A 85 -11.74 19.87 8.32
N ASP A 86 -11.19 19.78 7.11
CA ASP A 86 -11.49 20.68 5.99
C ASP A 86 -12.97 20.56 5.52
N VAL A 87 -13.65 19.48 5.93
CA VAL A 87 -15.12 19.29 5.84
C VAL A 87 -15.89 20.41 6.56
N ARG A 88 -15.33 20.99 7.62
CA ARG A 88 -16.02 21.99 8.45
C ARG A 88 -15.89 23.41 7.91
N GLN A 89 -14.95 23.66 6.98
CA GLN A 89 -14.64 25.02 6.51
C GLN A 89 -15.09 25.30 5.07
N THR A 90 -15.56 24.30 4.33
CA THR A 90 -16.24 24.55 3.05
C THR A 90 -17.58 25.23 3.31
N LYS A 91 -17.75 26.44 2.76
CA LYS A 91 -18.89 27.36 2.85
C LYS A 91 -20.28 26.68 2.87
N PRO A 92 -21.35 27.38 3.32
CA PRO A 92 -22.74 26.90 3.26
C PRO A 92 -23.27 26.59 1.84
N SER A 93 -22.48 26.89 0.81
CA SER A 93 -22.86 26.85 -0.59
C SER A 93 -22.19 25.67 -1.30
N GLY A 94 -22.89 24.53 -1.33
CA GLY A 94 -22.72 23.49 -2.35
C GLY A 94 -21.49 22.57 -2.21
N LYS A 95 -21.70 21.31 -2.59
CA LYS A 95 -20.64 20.31 -2.77
C LYS A 95 -19.69 20.78 -3.88
N LEU A 96 -18.38 20.91 -3.57
CA LEU A 96 -17.36 21.23 -4.58
C LEU A 96 -17.38 20.22 -5.72
N ALA A 97 -17.07 20.65 -6.95
CA ALA A 97 -16.90 19.72 -8.05
C ALA A 97 -15.70 18.79 -7.75
N PRO A 98 -15.74 17.50 -8.16
CA PRO A 98 -14.66 16.54 -7.84
C PRO A 98 -13.25 17.02 -8.22
N LYS A 99 -13.13 17.71 -9.36
CA LYS A 99 -11.86 18.30 -9.83
C LYS A 99 -11.37 19.41 -8.91
N GLU A 100 -12.26 20.29 -8.47
CA GLU A 100 -11.93 21.41 -7.58
C GLU A 100 -11.52 20.89 -6.21
N LEU A 101 -12.24 19.88 -5.70
CA LEU A 101 -11.87 19.21 -4.45
C LEU A 101 -10.48 18.54 -4.56
N PHE A 102 -10.20 17.86 -5.66
CA PHE A 102 -8.88 17.25 -5.90
C PHE A 102 -7.76 18.30 -5.89
N LEU A 103 -7.95 19.43 -6.60
CA LEU A 103 -6.99 20.53 -6.63
C LEU A 103 -6.83 21.19 -5.26
N LYS A 104 -7.94 21.43 -4.55
CA LYS A 104 -7.92 21.98 -3.20
C LYS A 104 -7.09 21.10 -2.26
N ILE A 105 -7.28 19.78 -2.32
CA ILE A 105 -6.49 18.86 -1.51
C ILE A 105 -5.00 18.98 -1.85
N LYS A 106 -4.67 18.92 -3.14
CA LYS A 106 -3.29 19.00 -3.65
C LYS A 106 -2.58 20.30 -3.25
N GLU A 107 -3.28 21.43 -3.30
CA GLU A 107 -2.66 22.75 -3.16
C GLU A 107 -2.73 23.30 -1.74
N ASN A 108 -3.79 22.97 -0.97
CA ASN A 108 -4.13 23.72 0.23
C ASN A 108 -4.50 22.86 1.46
N SER A 109 -4.91 21.59 1.30
CA SER A 109 -5.42 20.81 2.44
C SER A 109 -4.38 19.91 3.10
N VAL A 110 -3.30 19.50 2.41
CA VAL A 110 -2.29 18.60 2.98
C VAL A 110 -0.90 19.25 3.00
N PRO A 111 -0.23 19.38 4.16
CA PRO A 111 1.11 19.95 4.26
C PRO A 111 2.19 18.92 3.91
N ILE A 112 2.11 18.34 2.71
CA ILE A 112 3.08 17.36 2.18
C ILE A 112 3.87 18.01 1.04
N GLY A 113 5.20 18.04 1.15
CA GLY A 113 6.04 18.74 0.18
C GLY A 113 6.15 18.07 -1.19
N GLU A 114 6.18 16.73 -1.24
CA GLU A 114 6.27 15.98 -2.49
C GLU A 114 4.93 15.31 -2.82
N ILE A 115 4.26 15.88 -3.83
CA ILE A 115 2.96 15.44 -4.31
C ILE A 115 3.06 15.15 -5.81
N SER A 116 2.50 14.03 -6.25
CA SER A 116 2.37 13.70 -7.67
C SER A 116 0.98 13.15 -7.99
N GLU A 117 0.69 12.93 -9.28
CA GLU A 117 -0.59 12.40 -9.74
C GLU A 117 -0.37 11.06 -10.46
N ALA A 118 -1.30 10.12 -10.26
CA ALA A 118 -1.42 8.93 -11.09
C ALA A 118 -2.74 8.95 -11.85
N GLU A 119 -2.70 8.60 -13.14
CA GLU A 119 -3.87 8.48 -14.03
C GLU A 119 -4.22 7.01 -14.30
N ASP A 120 -3.32 6.10 -13.93
CA ASP A 120 -3.42 4.66 -14.12
C ASP A 120 -2.92 3.90 -12.88
N PHE A 121 -3.34 2.65 -12.77
CA PHE A 121 -3.03 1.76 -11.67
C PHE A 121 -1.56 1.32 -11.66
N ASP A 122 -0.86 1.30 -12.80
CA ASP A 122 0.55 0.91 -12.85
C ASP A 122 1.42 1.94 -12.13
N LYS A 123 1.19 3.23 -12.41
CA LYS A 123 1.84 4.34 -11.70
C LYS A 123 1.41 4.42 -10.23
N LEU A 124 0.12 4.25 -9.94
CA LEU A 124 -0.37 4.24 -8.56
C LEU A 124 0.30 3.14 -7.74
N VAL A 125 0.26 1.89 -8.21
CA VAL A 125 0.76 0.72 -7.49
C VAL A 125 2.29 0.76 -7.36
N SER A 126 3.01 1.17 -8.40
CA SER A 126 4.47 1.28 -8.34
C SER A 126 4.93 2.28 -7.29
N LEU A 127 4.29 3.44 -7.17
CA LEU A 127 4.58 4.43 -6.13
C LEU A 127 4.11 3.94 -4.74
N PHE A 128 2.91 3.36 -4.66
CA PHE A 128 2.33 2.83 -3.43
C PHE A 128 3.26 1.80 -2.76
N LEU A 129 3.81 0.88 -3.54
CA LEU A 129 4.77 -0.14 -3.08
C LEU A 129 6.12 0.45 -2.58
N THR A 130 6.35 1.76 -2.75
CA THR A 130 7.50 2.45 -2.16
C THR A 130 7.21 3.15 -0.84
N GLY A 131 5.97 3.09 -0.33
CA GLY A 131 5.53 3.77 0.91
C GLY A 131 4.86 5.13 0.68
N VAL A 132 4.54 5.47 -0.57
CA VAL A 132 3.75 6.66 -0.92
C VAL A 132 2.27 6.37 -0.66
N SER A 133 1.57 7.28 0.02
CA SER A 133 0.13 7.17 0.23
C SER A 133 -0.63 7.69 -0.97
N ALA A 134 -1.81 7.13 -1.26
CA ALA A 134 -2.68 7.59 -2.32
C ALA A 134 -4.00 8.12 -1.76
N VAL A 135 -4.52 9.22 -2.32
CA VAL A 135 -5.87 9.72 -2.08
C VAL A 135 -6.66 9.66 -3.38
N LEU A 136 -7.78 8.93 -3.35
CA LEU A 136 -8.73 8.83 -4.44
C LEU A 136 -9.98 9.64 -4.10
N VAL A 137 -10.44 10.48 -5.03
CA VAL A 137 -11.65 11.30 -4.87
C VAL A 137 -12.72 10.80 -5.83
N ASP A 138 -13.91 10.52 -5.30
CA ASP A 138 -15.04 10.08 -6.12
C ASP A 138 -15.45 11.15 -7.14
N GLY A 139 -15.67 10.73 -8.37
CA GLY A 139 -15.97 11.58 -9.52
C GLY A 139 -14.74 12.12 -10.26
N PHE A 140 -13.50 11.83 -9.82
CA PHE A 140 -12.27 12.32 -10.46
C PHE A 140 -11.32 11.18 -10.86
N PRO A 141 -10.90 11.07 -12.14
CA PRO A 141 -10.18 9.92 -12.66
C PRO A 141 -8.65 10.01 -12.45
N LYS A 142 -8.21 10.44 -11.27
CA LYS A 142 -6.80 10.49 -10.88
C LYS A 142 -6.65 10.19 -9.39
N ALA A 143 -5.50 9.62 -9.02
CA ALA A 143 -5.07 9.52 -7.63
C ALA A 143 -4.06 10.62 -7.31
N LEU A 144 -4.17 11.20 -6.13
CA LEU A 144 -3.16 12.07 -5.56
C LEU A 144 -2.16 11.21 -4.77
N MET A 145 -0.89 11.30 -5.12
CA MET A 145 0.18 10.51 -4.53
C MET A 145 0.98 11.41 -3.59
N LEU A 146 0.97 11.10 -2.29
CA LEU A 146 1.53 11.90 -1.22
C LEU A 146 2.74 11.16 -0.64
N ASN A 147 3.94 11.73 -0.75
CA ASN A 147 5.13 11.08 -0.22
C ASN A 147 5.11 11.07 1.31
N THR A 148 4.72 9.93 1.85
CA THR A 148 4.58 9.65 3.28
C THR A 148 5.58 8.61 3.74
N LYS A 149 6.64 8.38 2.97
CA LYS A 149 7.65 7.40 3.36
C LYS A 149 8.16 7.78 4.75
N GLY A 150 8.24 6.79 5.64
CA GLY A 150 8.94 6.97 6.90
C GLY A 150 10.38 7.33 6.60
N TRP A 151 10.70 8.62 6.63
CA TRP A 151 12.07 9.04 6.84
C TRP A 151 12.44 8.42 8.17
N GLU A 152 13.29 7.40 8.13
CA GLU A 152 14.12 7.10 9.28
C GLU A 152 14.68 8.46 9.71
N LYS A 153 14.26 8.90 10.90
CA LYS A 153 15.05 9.80 11.72
C LYS A 153 16.41 9.10 11.83
N ARG A 154 17.27 9.26 10.82
CA ARG A 154 18.70 9.20 11.03
C ARG A 154 18.92 10.38 11.95
N SER A 155 18.82 10.11 13.25
CA SER A 155 19.59 10.86 14.22
C SER A 155 20.96 10.98 13.58
N ILE A 156 21.38 12.21 13.31
CA ILE A 156 22.77 12.50 13.00
C ILE A 156 23.50 12.07 14.27
N THR A 157 23.99 10.83 14.25
CA THR A 157 24.77 10.25 15.32
C THR A 157 26.15 10.11 14.71
N ASP A 158 27.13 10.71 15.37
CA ASP A 158 28.52 10.71 14.91
C ASP A 158 29.00 9.28 14.60
N PRO A 159 29.92 9.12 13.63
CA PRO A 159 30.35 7.80 13.22
C PRO A 159 31.11 7.10 14.36
N ASP A 160 30.51 6.05 14.93
CA ASP A 160 31.25 5.10 15.74
C ASP A 160 32.31 4.42 14.87
N ILE A 161 33.54 4.55 15.35
CA ILE A 161 34.78 4.18 14.71
C ILE A 161 34.79 2.67 14.39
N GLU A 162 35.21 2.36 13.17
CA GLU A 162 35.59 1.06 12.59
C GLU A 162 34.98 -0.24 13.15
N LYS A 163 34.21 -0.93 12.29
CA LYS A 163 34.41 -2.36 12.02
C LYS A 163 33.90 -2.74 10.64
N VAL A 164 34.85 -2.99 9.73
CA VAL A 164 34.60 -3.51 8.38
C VAL A 164 33.95 -4.89 8.45
N ILE A 165 32.66 -5.01 8.14
CA ILE A 165 32.02 -6.27 7.73
C ILE A 165 31.01 -5.94 6.61
N LYS A 166 31.34 -6.32 5.38
CA LYS A 166 30.51 -6.13 4.18
C LYS A 166 29.27 -7.03 4.22
N GLY A 167 28.09 -6.41 4.32
CA GLY A 167 26.77 -7.02 4.08
C GLY A 167 25.65 -6.14 4.68
N PRO A 168 24.47 -6.00 4.04
CA PRO A 168 23.34 -5.28 4.64
C PRO A 168 22.89 -6.02 5.93
N ARG A 169 23.04 -5.36 7.09
CA ARG A 169 22.71 -5.89 8.42
C ARG A 169 21.22 -5.75 8.77
N ASP A 170 20.32 -6.01 7.83
CA ASP A 170 18.89 -6.03 8.15
C ASP A 170 18.54 -7.40 8.74
N GLY A 171 18.74 -7.55 10.04
CA GLY A 171 18.25 -8.69 10.81
C GLY A 171 16.77 -8.51 11.17
N PHE A 172 16.03 -9.61 11.29
CA PHE A 172 14.71 -9.57 11.89
C PHE A 172 14.82 -9.20 13.39
N THR A 173 13.80 -8.49 13.87
CA THR A 173 13.62 -8.12 15.28
C THR A 173 12.50 -8.95 15.90
N GLU A 174 12.19 -8.74 17.17
CA GLU A 174 11.06 -9.40 17.83
C GLU A 174 9.69 -8.86 17.36
N THR A 175 9.67 -7.68 16.74
CA THR A 175 8.44 -7.03 16.31
C THR A 175 8.02 -7.55 14.93
N LEU A 176 6.94 -8.34 14.90
CA LEU A 176 6.38 -8.94 13.67
C LEU A 176 6.24 -7.93 12.53
N ARG A 177 5.73 -6.73 12.83
CA ARG A 177 5.49 -5.67 11.84
C ARG A 177 6.77 -5.09 11.26
N VAL A 178 7.83 -4.96 12.06
CA VAL A 178 9.15 -4.53 11.56
C VAL A 178 9.66 -5.57 10.56
N ASN A 179 9.50 -6.85 10.87
CA ASN A 179 9.95 -7.94 9.99
C ASN A 179 9.18 -8.00 8.66
N THR A 180 7.85 -7.89 8.69
CA THR A 180 7.04 -7.84 7.47
C THR A 180 7.41 -6.63 6.62
N THR A 181 7.69 -5.48 7.26
CA THR A 181 8.13 -4.26 6.60
C THR A 181 9.49 -4.44 5.92
N LEU A 182 10.46 -5.09 6.57
CA LEU A 182 11.77 -5.39 5.97
C LEU A 182 11.62 -6.24 4.70
N VAL A 183 10.74 -7.25 4.72
CA VAL A 183 10.41 -8.05 3.52
C VAL A 183 9.79 -7.17 2.44
N ARG A 184 8.82 -6.31 2.78
CA ARG A 184 8.15 -5.40 1.84
C ARG A 184 9.10 -4.37 1.22
N ARG A 185 10.05 -3.82 2.00
CA ARG A 185 11.08 -2.88 1.52
C ARG A 185 11.95 -3.52 0.44
N ARG A 186 12.28 -4.80 0.63
CA ARG A 186 13.12 -5.59 -0.29
C ARG A 186 12.35 -6.12 -1.51
N LEU A 187 11.08 -6.49 -1.33
CA LEU A 187 10.22 -7.06 -2.36
C LEU A 187 9.03 -6.15 -2.65
N ARG A 188 9.19 -5.26 -3.62
CA ARG A 188 8.15 -4.36 -4.12
C ARG A 188 7.27 -5.04 -5.18
N ASP A 189 6.76 -6.21 -4.86
CA ASP A 189 5.92 -7.01 -5.75
C ASP A 189 4.44 -6.83 -5.36
N PRO A 190 3.54 -6.43 -6.29
CA PRO A 190 2.11 -6.34 -6.01
C PRO A 190 1.48 -7.69 -5.70
N ASN A 191 2.10 -8.82 -6.06
CA ASN A 191 1.64 -10.18 -5.75
C ASN A 191 2.12 -10.68 -4.37
N LEU A 192 2.94 -9.92 -3.66
CA LEU A 192 3.34 -10.25 -2.29
C LEU A 192 2.12 -10.11 -1.36
N ARG A 193 1.80 -11.20 -0.67
CA ARG A 193 0.71 -11.29 0.30
C ARG A 193 1.31 -11.43 1.69
N VAL A 194 0.80 -10.64 2.63
CA VAL A 194 1.07 -10.77 4.06
C VAL A 194 -0.27 -11.08 4.71
N ILE A 195 -0.36 -12.19 5.44
CA ILE A 195 -1.59 -12.62 6.11
C ILE A 195 -1.28 -12.81 7.59
N ASN A 196 -1.87 -11.97 8.42
CA ASN A 196 -1.79 -12.10 9.86
C ASN A 196 -2.83 -13.09 10.37
N LEU A 197 -2.40 -13.97 11.26
CA LEU A 197 -3.20 -14.99 11.93
C LEU A 197 -2.89 -14.93 13.42
N GLN A 198 -3.85 -15.33 14.26
CA GLN A 198 -3.62 -15.57 15.68
C GLN A 198 -3.72 -17.07 15.96
N ILE A 199 -2.69 -17.63 16.59
CA ILE A 199 -2.61 -19.05 16.93
C ILE A 199 -2.39 -19.26 18.43
N GLY A 200 -2.67 -20.46 18.94
CA GLY A 200 -2.53 -20.81 20.36
C GLY A 200 -3.82 -20.66 21.19
N ARG A 201 -3.98 -21.54 22.18
CA ARG A 201 -5.19 -21.68 23.01
C ARG A 201 -5.20 -20.81 24.26
N ARG A 202 -4.06 -20.73 24.96
CA ARG A 202 -3.92 -19.94 26.21
C ARG A 202 -3.34 -18.56 25.95
N SER A 203 -2.19 -18.50 25.27
CA SER A 203 -1.62 -17.28 24.74
C SER A 203 -1.93 -17.23 23.25
N LYS A 204 -2.70 -16.22 22.81
CA LYS A 204 -2.91 -15.97 21.39
C LYS A 204 -1.70 -15.23 20.84
N THR A 205 -0.93 -15.87 19.99
CA THR A 205 0.29 -15.33 19.39
C THR A 205 0.01 -14.89 17.96
N ASP A 206 0.39 -13.64 17.64
CA ASP A 206 0.31 -13.12 16.27
C ASP A 206 1.41 -13.73 15.39
N VAL A 207 1.01 -14.23 14.21
CA VAL A 207 1.90 -14.83 13.21
C VAL A 207 1.56 -14.26 11.84
N ALA A 208 2.57 -13.98 11.02
CA ALA A 208 2.39 -13.57 9.63
C ALA A 208 2.82 -14.67 8.67
N VAL A 209 1.95 -15.02 7.72
CA VAL A 209 2.29 -15.87 6.57
C VAL A 209 2.53 -14.96 5.36
N ILE A 210 3.75 -15.02 4.82
CA ILE A 210 4.16 -14.20 3.68
C ILE A 210 4.45 -15.09 2.48
N TYR A 211 3.88 -14.77 1.32
CA TYR A 211 4.13 -15.51 0.08
C TYR A 211 3.83 -14.65 -1.15
N ILE A 212 4.31 -15.06 -2.32
CA ILE A 212 4.01 -14.40 -3.60
C ILE A 212 2.94 -15.23 -4.32
N GLU A 213 1.75 -14.65 -4.50
CA GLU A 213 0.53 -15.35 -4.94
C GLU A 213 0.69 -16.06 -6.29
N ASP A 214 1.45 -15.50 -7.23
CA ASP A 214 1.62 -16.08 -8.57
C ASP A 214 2.77 -17.08 -8.70
N ILE A 215 3.62 -17.20 -7.67
CA ILE A 215 4.76 -18.11 -7.62
C ILE A 215 4.47 -19.30 -6.69
N ALA A 216 3.85 -19.04 -5.54
CA ALA A 216 3.56 -20.07 -4.54
C ALA A 216 2.48 -21.05 -5.03
N ASN A 217 2.60 -22.32 -4.64
CA ASN A 217 1.53 -23.29 -4.88
C ASN A 217 0.35 -23.00 -3.93
N PRO A 218 -0.85 -22.69 -4.44
CA PRO A 218 -1.99 -22.33 -3.60
C PRO A 218 -2.41 -23.45 -2.64
N ASP A 219 -2.23 -24.72 -3.02
CA ASP A 219 -2.58 -25.86 -2.16
C ASP A 219 -1.61 -25.98 -0.97
N LEU A 220 -0.32 -25.66 -1.19
CA LEU A 220 0.66 -25.61 -0.10
C LEU A 220 0.38 -24.44 0.84
N VAL A 221 0.03 -23.26 0.31
CA VAL A 221 -0.34 -22.10 1.13
C VAL A 221 -1.55 -22.42 2.01
N LYS A 222 -2.58 -23.08 1.44
CA LYS A 222 -3.76 -23.53 2.21
C LYS A 222 -3.38 -24.53 3.31
N GLU A 223 -2.54 -25.51 2.99
CA GLU A 223 -2.10 -26.50 3.98
C GLU A 223 -1.28 -25.87 5.11
N VAL A 224 -0.40 -24.91 4.79
CA VAL A 224 0.37 -24.16 5.80
C VAL A 224 -0.58 -23.41 6.74
N LYS A 225 -1.54 -22.65 6.21
CA LYS A 225 -2.54 -21.93 7.02
C LYS A 225 -3.34 -22.88 7.91
N LYS A 226 -3.84 -23.98 7.34
CA LYS A 226 -4.61 -25.00 8.05
C LYS A 226 -3.81 -25.67 9.18
N ARG A 227 -2.51 -25.89 9.00
CA ARG A 227 -1.64 -26.44 10.05
C ARG A 227 -1.40 -25.44 11.17
N LEU A 228 -1.16 -24.17 10.83
CA LEU A 228 -0.98 -23.11 11.83
C LEU A 228 -2.25 -22.93 12.69
N GLU A 229 -3.43 -22.94 12.09
CA GLU A 229 -4.70 -22.85 12.82
C GLU A 229 -4.95 -24.02 13.78
N LYS A 230 -4.38 -25.20 13.49
CA LYS A 230 -4.46 -26.39 14.35
C LYS A 230 -3.44 -26.39 15.49
N MET A 231 -2.48 -25.48 15.48
CA MET A 231 -1.54 -25.28 16.59
C MET A 231 -2.25 -24.42 17.66
N THR A 232 -3.26 -25.02 18.29
CA THR A 232 -3.97 -24.51 19.47
C THR A 232 -3.28 -24.91 20.76
#